data_AF-A0A1E9B924-F1
#
_entry.id   AF-A0A1E9B924-F1
#
_cell.length_a   1.000
_cell.length_b   1.000
_cell.length_c   1.000
_cell.angle_alpha   90.00
_cell.angle_beta   90.00
_cell.angle_gamma   90.00
#
_symmetry.space_group_name_H-M   'P 1'
#
loop_
_entity.id
_entity.type
_entity.pdbx_description
1 polymer ?
#
loop_
_entity_poly.entity_id
_entity_poly.type
_entity_poly.pdbx_seq_one_letter_code
_entity_poly.pdbx_strand_id
1 'polypeptide(L)'
;MKKIIYLLLVSLLILSCGMRNKKEVIQQLSVREFTKLEKLYLLPFDSVMNIYDLSNDSIVDFPDLSSYTIKSLNLSGNLLDTIIPRLLPKGLERLNLSNNKYKGFVNIRRCTIPSLKEVDLSYNTLDSIRITEPLYRIILSHNNLVFIGLNQKNIQYLDVSYNIHLNRLVRFEPSLIDTVISEGVAGGKPLIGPISKNAGYHFNDLK
;
A
#
# COMPACT_ATOMS: atom_id res chain seq x y z
N MET A 1 -1.64 -17.69 -22.05
CA MET A 1 -2.32 -16.92 -23.12
C MET A 1 -1.73 -15.52 -23.34
N LYS A 2 -1.49 -14.69 -22.32
CA LYS A 2 -0.90 -13.33 -22.48
C LYS A 2 0.50 -13.28 -23.12
N LYS A 3 1.40 -14.24 -22.80
CA LYS A 3 2.72 -14.39 -23.46
C LYS A 3 2.62 -14.62 -24.98
N ILE A 4 1.66 -15.46 -25.38
CA ILE A 4 1.35 -15.77 -26.79
C ILE A 4 0.72 -14.54 -27.45
N ILE A 5 -0.17 -13.83 -26.78
CA ILE A 5 -0.77 -12.58 -27.29
C ILE A 5 0.29 -11.49 -27.51
N TYR A 6 1.26 -11.33 -26.60
CA TYR A 6 2.34 -10.36 -26.75
C TYR A 6 3.28 -10.72 -27.90
N LEU A 7 3.71 -11.99 -27.99
CA LEU A 7 4.51 -12.50 -29.11
C LEU A 7 3.75 -12.41 -30.44
N LEU A 8 2.43 -12.67 -30.44
CA LEU A 8 1.56 -12.54 -31.61
C LEU A 8 1.40 -11.07 -32.01
N LEU A 9 1.13 -10.14 -31.09
CA LEU A 9 1.03 -8.70 -31.39
C LEU A 9 2.32 -8.15 -32.00
N VAL A 10 3.47 -8.56 -31.45
CA VAL A 10 4.78 -8.21 -32.00
C VAL A 10 4.95 -8.80 -33.40
N SER A 11 4.52 -10.05 -33.63
CA SER A 11 4.55 -10.67 -34.96
C SER A 11 3.61 -9.99 -35.97
N LEU A 12 2.44 -9.51 -35.53
CA LEU A 12 1.45 -8.80 -36.34
C LEU A 12 1.90 -7.39 -36.73
N LEU A 13 2.59 -6.68 -35.83
CA LEU A 13 3.22 -5.38 -36.12
C LEU A 13 4.34 -5.50 -37.17
N ILE A 14 5.11 -6.59 -37.14
CA ILE A 14 6.15 -6.88 -38.14
C ILE A 14 5.54 -7.21 -39.51
N LEU A 15 4.34 -7.80 -39.55
CA LEU A 15 3.64 -8.17 -40.79
C LEU A 15 2.83 -7.02 -41.40
N SER A 16 2.37 -6.06 -40.57
CA SER A 16 1.49 -4.96 -40.99
C SER A 16 2.22 -3.77 -41.63
N CYS A 17 3.51 -3.58 -41.37
CA CYS A 17 4.30 -2.49 -41.95
C CYS A 17 5.21 -3.02 -43.06
N GLY A 18 4.75 -2.92 -44.30
CA GLY A 18 5.59 -3.15 -45.49
C GLY A 18 6.79 -2.20 -45.50
N MET A 19 7.98 -2.76 -45.31
CA MET A 19 9.33 -2.14 -45.34
C MET A 19 9.72 -1.24 -44.15
N ARG A 20 10.61 -1.74 -43.28
CA ARG A 20 12.03 -1.31 -43.16
C ARG A 20 12.72 -2.10 -42.04
N ASN A 21 13.84 -2.75 -42.41
CA ASN A 21 14.82 -3.47 -41.59
C ASN A 21 14.32 -4.18 -40.32
N LYS A 22 14.28 -5.53 -40.36
CA LYS A 22 14.21 -6.39 -39.16
C LYS A 22 15.24 -5.96 -38.08
N LYS A 23 16.38 -5.41 -38.48
CA LYS A 23 17.40 -4.85 -37.57
C LYS A 23 16.91 -3.62 -36.79
N GLU A 24 16.15 -2.69 -37.36
CA GLU A 24 15.68 -1.49 -36.63
C GLU A 24 14.59 -1.81 -35.62
N VAL A 25 13.68 -2.74 -35.94
CA VAL A 25 12.63 -3.22 -35.02
C VAL A 25 13.23 -4.05 -33.89
N ILE A 26 14.18 -4.95 -34.19
CA ILE A 26 14.90 -5.74 -33.18
C ILE A 26 15.80 -4.83 -32.32
N GLN A 27 16.39 -3.79 -32.91
CA GLN A 27 17.21 -2.82 -32.19
C GLN A 27 16.35 -1.90 -31.31
N GLN A 28 15.17 -1.47 -31.73
CA GLN A 28 14.21 -0.74 -30.86
C GLN A 28 13.66 -1.61 -29.72
N LEU A 29 13.35 -2.89 -29.99
CA LEU A 29 12.95 -3.85 -28.94
C LEU A 29 14.09 -4.18 -27.97
N SER A 30 15.35 -3.97 -28.36
CA SER A 30 16.53 -4.17 -27.51
C SER A 30 16.90 -2.98 -26.62
N VAL A 31 16.18 -1.85 -26.71
CA VAL A 31 16.60 -0.57 -26.09
C VAL A 31 15.80 -0.18 -24.84
N ARG A 32 14.60 -0.73 -24.61
CA ARG A 32 13.86 -0.47 -23.37
C ARG A 32 14.21 -1.53 -22.32
N GLU A 33 14.72 -1.08 -21.19
CA GLU A 33 14.85 -1.93 -20.01
C GLU A 33 13.46 -2.36 -19.52
N PHE A 34 13.27 -3.66 -19.28
CA PHE A 34 12.02 -4.16 -18.70
C PHE A 34 11.77 -3.52 -17.32
N THR A 35 10.52 -3.14 -17.07
CA THR A 35 10.08 -2.71 -15.74
C THR A 35 10.18 -3.87 -14.73
N LYS A 36 10.14 -3.58 -13.44
CA LYS A 36 10.16 -4.60 -12.38
C LYS A 36 8.95 -5.53 -12.50
N LEU A 37 7.77 -5.00 -12.80
CA LEU A 37 6.55 -5.78 -13.03
C LEU A 37 6.65 -6.66 -14.28
N GLU A 38 7.21 -6.14 -15.37
CA GLU A 38 7.46 -6.94 -16.58
C GLU A 38 8.42 -8.10 -16.28
N LYS A 39 9.51 -7.83 -15.55
CA LYS A 39 10.47 -8.85 -15.07
C LYS A 39 9.78 -9.91 -14.20
N LEU A 40 8.86 -9.52 -13.31
CA LEU A 40 8.08 -10.45 -12.48
C LEU A 40 7.26 -11.42 -13.35
N TYR A 41 6.54 -10.90 -14.35
CA TYR A 41 5.70 -11.72 -15.23
C TYR A 41 6.48 -12.68 -16.15
N LEU A 42 7.81 -12.57 -16.20
CA LEU A 42 8.66 -13.55 -16.88
C LEU A 42 8.95 -14.79 -16.03
N LEU A 43 8.80 -14.70 -14.71
CA LEU A 43 9.00 -15.81 -13.78
C LEU A 43 7.88 -16.88 -13.91
N PRO A 44 8.11 -18.11 -13.41
CA PRO A 44 7.04 -19.09 -13.22
C PRO A 44 5.90 -18.50 -12.37
N PHE A 45 4.65 -18.74 -12.78
CA PHE A 45 3.47 -18.10 -12.18
C PHE A 45 3.24 -18.45 -10.70
N ASP A 46 3.82 -19.55 -10.23
CA ASP A 46 3.77 -20.09 -8.87
C ASP A 46 5.02 -19.78 -8.05
N SER A 47 5.90 -18.89 -8.54
CA SER A 47 7.14 -18.53 -7.86
C SER A 47 6.89 -18.09 -6.41
N VAL A 48 7.75 -18.58 -5.51
CA VAL A 48 7.74 -18.27 -4.08
C VAL A 48 8.88 -17.32 -3.76
N MET A 49 8.57 -16.16 -3.20
CA MET A 49 9.51 -15.08 -2.94
C MET A 49 9.35 -14.54 -1.53
N ASN A 50 10.46 -14.28 -0.85
CA ASN A 50 10.42 -13.67 0.48
C ASN A 50 10.13 -12.17 0.40
N ILE A 51 10.83 -11.48 -0.51
CA ILE A 51 10.68 -10.04 -0.75
C ILE A 51 10.61 -9.84 -2.26
N TYR A 52 9.72 -8.97 -2.72
CA TYR A 52 9.71 -8.51 -4.11
C TYR A 52 9.47 -7.01 -4.17
N ASP A 53 10.29 -6.31 -4.94
CA ASP A 53 10.24 -4.87 -5.11
C ASP A 53 9.60 -4.49 -6.44
N LEU A 54 8.48 -3.77 -6.37
CA LEU A 54 7.76 -3.14 -7.49
C LEU A 54 7.68 -1.61 -7.29
N SER A 55 8.53 -1.04 -6.43
CA SER A 55 8.49 0.40 -6.19
C SER A 55 8.96 1.22 -7.39
N ASN A 56 8.39 2.41 -7.56
CA ASN A 56 8.76 3.37 -8.61
C ASN A 56 8.72 2.76 -10.03
N ASP A 57 7.75 1.87 -10.28
CA ASP A 57 7.64 1.13 -11.54
C ASP A 57 6.55 1.72 -12.46
N SER A 58 6.02 2.90 -12.10
CA SER A 58 4.95 3.61 -12.81
C SER A 58 3.66 2.80 -12.98
N ILE A 59 3.35 1.94 -12.01
CA ILE A 59 2.17 1.07 -12.04
C ILE A 59 0.91 1.91 -11.80
N VAL A 60 -0.02 1.89 -12.74
CA VAL A 60 -1.31 2.59 -12.66
C VAL A 60 -2.41 1.65 -12.18
N ASP A 61 -2.55 0.50 -12.84
CA ASP A 61 -3.54 -0.51 -12.48
C ASP A 61 -2.97 -1.51 -11.48
N PHE A 62 -3.78 -1.91 -10.50
CA PHE A 62 -3.37 -2.90 -9.51
C PHE A 62 -3.02 -4.23 -10.19
N PRO A 63 -1.76 -4.72 -10.09
CA PRO A 63 -1.31 -5.89 -10.84
C PRO A 63 -1.92 -7.17 -10.29
N ASP A 64 -2.19 -8.14 -11.18
CA ASP A 64 -2.61 -9.47 -10.77
C ASP A 64 -1.40 -10.31 -10.34
N LEU A 65 -1.20 -10.39 -9.02
CA LEU A 65 -0.13 -11.14 -8.39
C LEU A 65 -0.66 -12.40 -7.66
N SER A 66 -1.94 -12.74 -7.86
CA SER A 66 -2.64 -13.78 -7.10
C SER A 66 -2.07 -15.20 -7.25
N SER A 67 -1.29 -15.43 -8.31
CA SER A 67 -0.63 -16.71 -8.57
C SER A 67 0.67 -16.88 -7.77
N TYR A 68 1.34 -15.78 -7.44
CA TYR A 68 2.62 -15.81 -6.73
C TYR A 68 2.42 -15.97 -5.22
N THR A 69 3.46 -16.48 -4.55
CA THR A 69 3.57 -16.42 -3.09
C THR A 69 4.65 -15.41 -2.74
N ILE A 70 4.28 -14.29 -2.11
CA ILE A 70 5.20 -13.19 -1.78
C ILE A 70 4.95 -12.77 -0.34
N LYS A 71 5.95 -12.90 0.54
CA LYS A 71 5.79 -12.51 1.96
C LYS A 71 5.87 -11.00 2.18
N SER A 72 6.71 -10.30 1.45
CA SER A 72 6.90 -8.85 1.57
C SER A 72 6.87 -8.20 0.20
N LEU A 73 5.88 -7.35 -0.04
CA LEU A 73 5.68 -6.68 -1.32
C LEU A 73 5.83 -5.16 -1.17
N ASN A 74 6.73 -4.58 -1.96
CA ASN A 74 6.88 -3.14 -2.06
C ASN A 74 6.24 -2.61 -3.34
N LEU A 75 5.17 -1.83 -3.23
CA LEU A 75 4.46 -1.16 -4.32
C LEU A 75 4.54 0.37 -4.18
N SER A 76 5.51 0.89 -3.41
CA SER A 76 5.61 2.33 -3.16
C SER A 76 6.00 3.15 -4.39
N GLY A 77 5.65 4.44 -4.41
CA GLY A 77 6.07 5.34 -5.50
C GLY A 77 5.43 5.00 -6.84
N ASN A 78 4.20 4.47 -6.83
CA ASN A 78 3.43 4.15 -8.03
C ASN A 78 2.22 5.09 -8.15
N LEU A 79 1.28 4.76 -9.04
CA LEU A 79 0.08 5.56 -9.33
C LEU A 79 -1.20 4.84 -8.91
N LEU A 80 -1.11 3.91 -7.95
CA LEU A 80 -2.23 3.11 -7.49
C LEU A 80 -3.19 3.95 -6.65
N ASP A 81 -4.49 3.79 -6.85
CA ASP A 81 -5.54 4.46 -6.06
C ASP A 81 -6.52 3.51 -5.36
N THR A 82 -6.46 2.23 -5.71
CA THR A 82 -7.39 1.19 -5.25
C THR A 82 -6.62 -0.06 -4.85
N ILE A 83 -6.98 -0.68 -3.73
CA ILE A 83 -6.46 -1.99 -3.32
C ILE A 83 -7.44 -3.04 -3.83
N ILE A 84 -6.96 -4.04 -4.57
CA ILE A 84 -7.79 -5.16 -5.04
C ILE A 84 -7.32 -6.44 -4.34
N PRO A 85 -7.93 -6.84 -3.20
CA PRO A 85 -7.40 -7.93 -2.37
C PRO A 85 -7.23 -9.26 -3.08
N ARG A 86 -8.14 -9.60 -4.00
CA ARG A 86 -8.06 -10.85 -4.79
C ARG A 86 -6.86 -10.93 -5.73
N LEU A 87 -6.21 -9.79 -6.02
CA LEU A 87 -5.04 -9.69 -6.88
C LEU A 87 -3.72 -9.67 -6.09
N LEU A 88 -3.80 -9.62 -4.75
CA LEU A 88 -2.60 -9.70 -3.90
C LEU A 88 -2.01 -11.12 -3.93
N PRO A 89 -0.69 -11.24 -3.74
CA PRO A 89 -0.04 -12.54 -3.66
C PRO A 89 -0.42 -13.30 -2.39
N LYS A 90 -0.25 -14.62 -2.44
CA LYS A 90 -0.46 -15.51 -1.30
C LYS A 90 0.63 -15.31 -0.25
N GLY A 91 0.29 -15.52 1.02
CA GLY A 91 1.24 -15.49 2.13
C GLY A 91 1.81 -14.10 2.46
N LEU A 92 1.14 -13.04 2.01
CA LEU A 92 1.59 -11.66 2.21
C LEU A 92 1.53 -11.25 3.69
N GLU A 93 2.69 -10.91 4.25
CA GLU A 93 2.86 -10.47 5.63
C GLU A 93 3.16 -8.96 5.73
N ARG A 94 3.86 -8.39 4.73
CA ARG A 94 4.19 -6.95 4.71
C ARG A 94 3.83 -6.34 3.36
N LEU A 95 3.16 -5.19 3.40
CA LEU A 95 2.72 -4.48 2.21
C LEU A 95 3.06 -2.99 2.32
N ASN A 96 3.92 -2.51 1.43
CA ASN A 96 4.22 -1.08 1.32
C ASN A 96 3.47 -0.49 0.11
N LEU A 97 2.55 0.43 0.40
CA LEU A 97 1.72 1.20 -0.54
C LEU A 97 1.97 2.71 -0.42
N SER A 98 3.07 3.11 0.20
CA SER A 98 3.39 4.53 0.39
C SER A 98 3.60 5.25 -0.93
N ASN A 99 3.45 6.58 -0.95
CA ASN A 99 3.72 7.40 -2.14
C ASN A 99 2.91 6.94 -3.37
N ASN A 100 1.60 6.80 -3.20
CA ASN A 100 0.67 6.40 -4.26
C ASN A 100 -0.44 7.47 -4.41
N LYS A 101 -1.59 7.11 -4.98
CA LYS A 101 -2.74 7.99 -5.21
C LYS A 101 -3.97 7.59 -4.40
N TYR A 102 -3.78 6.84 -3.30
CA TYR A 102 -4.87 6.46 -2.42
C TYR A 102 -5.49 7.69 -1.77
N LYS A 103 -6.82 7.83 -1.86
CA LYS A 103 -7.56 8.99 -1.37
C LYS A 103 -8.91 8.58 -0.76
N GLY A 104 -9.52 9.49 -0.01
CA GLY A 104 -10.84 9.25 0.58
C GLY A 104 -10.80 8.17 1.66
N PHE A 105 -11.67 7.17 1.56
CA PHE A 105 -11.85 6.12 2.57
C PHE A 105 -11.25 4.77 2.15
N VAL A 106 -10.31 4.25 2.95
CA VAL A 106 -9.78 2.89 2.81
C VAL A 106 -10.30 1.98 3.92
N ASN A 107 -10.72 0.77 3.57
CA ASN A 107 -11.28 -0.22 4.49
C ASN A 107 -10.62 -1.60 4.29
N ILE A 108 -9.71 -1.98 5.20
CA ILE A 108 -9.10 -3.31 5.23
C ILE A 108 -9.85 -4.14 6.28
N ARG A 109 -10.79 -4.96 5.82
CA ARG A 109 -11.61 -5.78 6.73
C ARG A 109 -10.84 -7.02 7.18
N ARG A 110 -11.15 -7.53 8.37
CA ARG A 110 -10.64 -8.81 8.87
C ARG A 110 -10.85 -9.94 7.84
N CYS A 111 -9.87 -10.82 7.74
CA CYS A 111 -9.84 -11.93 6.79
C CYS A 111 -9.74 -11.50 5.30
N THR A 112 -9.47 -10.23 5.01
CA THR A 112 -9.26 -9.78 3.62
C THR A 112 -7.85 -10.10 3.16
N ILE A 113 -6.87 -9.98 4.06
CA ILE A 113 -5.46 -10.33 3.82
C ILE A 113 -4.97 -11.05 5.09
N PRO A 114 -5.38 -12.31 5.31
CA PRO A 114 -5.31 -12.95 6.63
C PRO A 114 -3.90 -13.08 7.24
N SER A 115 -2.86 -13.08 6.41
CA SER A 115 -1.47 -13.18 6.85
C SER A 115 -0.80 -11.83 7.08
N LEU A 116 -1.49 -10.72 6.76
CA LEU A 116 -0.90 -9.38 6.82
C LEU A 116 -0.60 -8.99 8.27
N LYS A 117 0.63 -8.54 8.50
CA LYS A 117 1.13 -8.06 9.80
C LYS A 117 1.50 -6.59 9.73
N GLU A 118 1.98 -6.12 8.59
CA GLU A 118 2.50 -4.76 8.44
C GLU A 118 1.94 -4.09 7.19
N VAL A 119 1.51 -2.84 7.34
CA VAL A 119 1.08 -2.01 6.21
C VAL A 119 1.66 -0.61 6.32
N ASP A 120 2.14 -0.11 5.20
CA ASP A 120 2.54 1.29 5.03
C ASP A 120 1.68 1.93 3.94
N LEU A 121 0.91 2.94 4.34
CA LEU A 121 0.05 3.77 3.48
C LEU A 121 0.44 5.26 3.59
N SER A 122 1.67 5.54 4.04
CA SER A 122 2.16 6.91 4.17
C SER A 122 2.24 7.65 2.83
N TYR A 123 2.29 8.99 2.85
CA TYR A 123 2.40 9.82 1.65
C TYR A 123 1.31 9.48 0.60
N ASN A 124 0.07 9.50 1.06
CA ASN A 124 -1.12 9.40 0.23
C ASN A 124 -2.04 10.59 0.57
N THR A 125 -3.29 10.58 0.13
CA THR A 125 -4.26 11.65 0.43
C THR A 125 -5.52 11.08 1.06
N LEU A 126 -5.35 10.13 1.98
CA LEU A 126 -6.45 9.49 2.70
C LEU A 126 -7.11 10.46 3.67
N ASP A 127 -8.45 10.48 3.66
CA ASP A 127 -9.26 11.25 4.60
C ASP A 127 -9.70 10.36 5.78
N SER A 128 -9.86 9.06 5.54
CA SER A 128 -10.36 8.14 6.55
C SER A 128 -9.83 6.73 6.33
N ILE A 129 -9.57 6.01 7.41
CA ILE A 129 -9.17 4.62 7.32
C ILE A 129 -9.83 3.75 8.39
N ARG A 130 -10.21 2.52 7.98
CA ARG A 130 -10.64 1.46 8.89
C ARG A 130 -9.85 0.18 8.61
N ILE A 131 -9.14 -0.32 9.61
CA ILE A 131 -8.40 -1.57 9.54
C ILE A 131 -8.91 -2.49 10.65
N THR A 132 -9.65 -3.54 10.28
CA THR A 132 -10.10 -4.56 11.24
C THR A 132 -9.30 -5.86 11.19
N GLU A 133 -8.40 -6.00 10.22
CA GLU A 133 -7.32 -7.00 10.25
C GLU A 133 -6.40 -6.73 11.45
N PRO A 134 -6.01 -7.75 12.23
CA PRO A 134 -5.19 -7.57 13.42
C PRO A 134 -3.71 -7.39 13.07
N LEU A 135 -3.34 -6.18 12.64
CA LEU A 135 -1.98 -5.84 12.25
C LEU A 135 -1.08 -5.56 13.47
N TYR A 136 0.23 -5.69 13.25
CA TYR A 136 1.31 -5.43 14.20
C TYR A 136 1.88 -4.01 14.04
N ARG A 137 2.12 -3.59 12.79
CA ARG A 137 2.71 -2.29 12.44
C ARG A 137 1.89 -1.58 11.37
N ILE A 138 1.52 -0.34 11.64
CA ILE A 138 0.70 0.49 10.75
C ILE A 138 1.37 1.85 10.59
N ILE A 139 1.66 2.23 9.35
CA ILE A 139 2.23 3.54 9.00
C ILE A 139 1.22 4.29 8.12
N LEU A 140 0.79 5.46 8.59
CA LEU A 140 -0.23 6.32 7.98
C LEU A 140 0.23 7.77 7.89
N SER A 141 1.52 8.03 8.08
CA SER A 141 2.06 9.37 8.11
C SER A 141 1.86 10.12 6.78
N HIS A 142 1.83 11.45 6.83
CA HIS A 142 1.64 12.28 5.63
C HIS A 142 0.38 11.91 4.82
N ASN A 143 -0.78 12.00 5.46
CA ASN A 143 -2.10 11.89 4.85
C ASN A 143 -2.99 13.05 5.34
N ASN A 144 -4.28 13.04 4.97
CA ASN A 144 -5.26 14.04 5.38
C ASN A 144 -6.28 13.47 6.39
N LEU A 145 -5.87 12.49 7.22
CA LEU A 145 -6.81 11.68 8.00
C LEU A 145 -7.60 12.54 8.98
N VAL A 146 -8.93 12.43 8.93
CA VAL A 146 -9.86 12.93 9.94
C VAL A 146 -10.39 11.81 10.83
N PHE A 147 -10.34 10.57 10.34
CA PHE A 147 -10.87 9.40 11.02
C PHE A 147 -9.95 8.19 10.91
N ILE A 148 -9.72 7.52 12.04
CA ILE A 148 -8.96 6.28 12.14
C ILE A 148 -9.75 5.29 12.99
N GLY A 149 -10.05 4.12 12.44
CA GLY A 149 -10.63 2.98 13.16
C GLY A 149 -9.75 1.76 13.05
N LEU A 150 -9.26 1.25 14.18
CA LEU A 150 -8.28 0.16 14.24
C LEU A 150 -8.78 -1.00 15.09
N ASN A 151 -8.49 -2.23 14.67
CA ASN A 151 -8.49 -3.39 15.56
C ASN A 151 -7.18 -3.41 16.34
N GLN A 152 -7.20 -2.82 17.54
CA GLN A 152 -6.00 -2.57 18.34
C GLN A 152 -5.39 -3.78 19.04
N LYS A 153 -5.98 -4.97 18.92
CA LYS A 153 -5.60 -6.12 19.77
C LYS A 153 -4.11 -6.48 19.70
N ASN A 154 -3.44 -6.23 18.58
CA ASN A 154 -2.08 -6.67 18.31
C ASN A 154 -1.13 -5.54 17.85
N ILE A 155 -1.58 -4.28 17.85
CA ILE A 155 -0.79 -3.17 17.30
C ILE A 155 0.31 -2.80 18.30
N GLN A 156 1.56 -2.88 17.87
CA GLN A 156 2.71 -2.44 18.66
C GLN A 156 3.26 -1.11 18.15
N TYR A 157 3.16 -0.85 16.85
CA TYR A 157 3.66 0.37 16.25
C TYR A 157 2.60 1.03 15.38
N LEU A 158 2.30 2.29 15.67
CA LEU A 158 1.40 3.14 14.91
C LEU A 158 2.07 4.48 14.62
N ASP A 159 2.21 4.82 13.34
CA ASP A 159 2.62 6.16 12.93
C ASP A 159 1.45 6.87 12.24
N VAL A 160 0.97 7.95 12.84
CA VAL A 160 -0.08 8.83 12.32
C VAL A 160 0.42 10.27 12.14
N SER A 161 1.73 10.47 12.17
CA SER A 161 2.34 11.81 12.06
C SER A 161 1.93 12.53 10.78
N TYR A 162 1.97 13.86 10.82
CA TYR A 162 1.65 14.73 9.69
C TYR A 162 0.27 14.47 9.08
N ASN A 163 -0.70 14.12 9.93
CA ASN A 163 -2.13 14.17 9.62
C ASN A 163 -2.74 15.39 10.32
N ILE A 164 -2.53 16.57 9.74
CA ILE A 164 -2.86 17.86 10.38
C ILE A 164 -4.35 18.02 10.74
N HIS A 165 -5.23 17.30 10.04
CA HIS A 165 -6.67 17.32 10.24
C HIS A 165 -7.16 16.25 11.24
N LEU A 166 -6.28 15.39 11.74
CA LEU A 166 -6.65 14.35 12.68
C LEU A 166 -6.94 14.97 14.05
N ASN A 167 -8.15 14.73 14.54
CA ASN A 167 -8.58 15.21 15.85
C ASN A 167 -7.80 14.49 16.97
N ARG A 168 -7.48 15.20 18.05
CA ARG A 168 -6.87 14.57 19.23
C ARG A 168 -7.74 13.44 19.83
N LEU A 169 -9.06 13.55 19.73
CA LEU A 169 -10.00 12.54 20.22
C LEU A 169 -10.13 11.43 19.19
N VAL A 170 -9.40 10.34 19.43
CA VAL A 170 -9.33 9.19 18.53
C VAL A 170 -10.22 8.05 19.02
N ARG A 171 -10.55 7.10 18.13
CA ARG A 171 -11.39 5.93 18.43
C ARG A 171 -10.59 4.67 18.79
N PHE A 172 -9.33 4.87 19.10
CA PHE A 172 -8.39 3.83 19.50
C PHE A 172 -7.69 4.35 20.76
N GLU A 173 -7.31 3.48 21.68
CA GLU A 173 -6.56 3.87 22.88
C GLU A 173 -5.06 3.96 22.59
N PRO A 174 -4.44 5.16 22.53
CA PRO A 174 -3.01 5.28 22.22
C PRO A 174 -2.12 4.66 23.30
N SER A 175 -2.55 4.69 24.57
CA SER A 175 -1.77 4.16 25.70
C SER A 175 -1.65 2.63 25.71
N LEU A 176 -2.39 1.92 24.84
CA LEU A 176 -2.30 0.46 24.69
C LEU A 176 -1.42 0.04 23.51
N ILE A 177 -0.81 1.00 22.82
CA ILE A 177 0.09 0.75 21.69
C ILE A 177 1.51 1.14 22.13
N ASP A 178 2.46 0.20 22.02
CA ASP A 178 3.82 0.37 22.54
C ASP A 178 4.52 1.62 21.97
N THR A 179 4.32 1.92 20.70
CA THR A 179 4.87 3.10 20.04
C THR A 179 3.83 3.78 19.17
N VAL A 180 3.52 5.04 19.51
CA VAL A 180 2.66 5.92 18.72
C VAL A 180 3.44 7.16 18.31
N ILE A 181 3.60 7.36 17.01
CA ILE A 181 4.19 8.58 16.44
C ILE A 181 3.06 9.49 15.96
N SER A 182 2.98 10.70 16.50
CA SER A 182 1.90 11.66 16.21
C SER A 182 2.41 13.08 16.04
N GLU A 183 3.66 13.25 15.59
CA GLU A 183 4.21 14.58 15.25
C GLU A 183 3.33 15.29 14.22
N GLY A 184 3.14 16.60 14.34
CA GLY A 184 2.31 17.37 13.39
C GLY A 184 0.81 17.06 13.45
N VAL A 185 0.33 16.32 14.46
CA VAL A 185 -1.09 16.06 14.70
C VAL A 185 -1.61 16.94 15.83
N ALA A 186 -2.88 17.39 15.73
CA ALA A 186 -3.61 18.09 16.79
C ALA A 186 -2.86 19.26 17.45
N GLY A 187 -2.04 19.99 16.68
CA GLY A 187 -1.23 21.10 17.21
C GLY A 187 -0.20 20.66 18.26
N GLY A 188 0.29 19.42 18.19
CA GLY A 188 1.25 18.85 19.14
C GLY A 188 0.63 18.32 20.44
N LYS A 189 -0.69 18.39 20.60
CA LYS A 189 -1.38 17.85 21.79
C LYS A 189 -1.42 16.32 21.73
N PRO A 190 -1.30 15.62 22.88
CA PRO A 190 -1.43 14.17 22.92
C PRO A 190 -2.77 13.69 22.37
N LEU A 191 -2.74 12.54 21.69
CA LEU A 191 -3.95 11.83 21.30
C LEU A 191 -4.63 11.22 22.54
N ILE A 192 -5.95 11.27 22.57
CA ILE A 192 -6.78 10.82 23.69
C ILE A 192 -7.75 9.77 23.17
N GLY A 193 -7.63 8.56 23.70
CA GLY A 193 -8.52 7.45 23.39
C GLY A 193 -9.76 7.38 24.26
N PRO A 194 -10.67 6.43 23.99
CA PRO A 194 -11.94 6.28 24.70
C PRO A 194 -11.80 6.00 26.21
N ILE A 195 -10.78 5.24 26.62
CA ILE A 195 -10.52 4.92 28.03
C ILE A 195 -10.00 6.16 28.74
N SER A 196 -8.98 6.81 28.17
CA SER A 196 -8.40 8.06 28.70
C SER A 196 -9.46 9.16 28.85
N LYS A 197 -10.39 9.28 27.90
CA LYS A 197 -11.50 10.25 27.98
C LYS A 197 -12.42 9.99 29.18
N ASN A 198 -12.74 8.73 29.46
CA ASN A 198 -13.67 8.36 30.52
C ASN A 198 -13.04 8.38 31.93
N ALA A 199 -11.70 8.31 32.01
CA ALA A 199 -10.96 8.33 33.27
C ALA A 199 -10.82 9.72 33.92
N GLY A 200 -11.51 10.75 33.41
CA GLY A 200 -11.59 12.04 34.09
C GLY A 200 -10.41 12.98 33.86
N TYR A 201 -9.83 13.01 32.66
CA TYR A 201 -9.12 14.22 32.21
C TYR A 201 -10.14 15.36 32.08
N HIS A 202 -10.48 15.95 33.21
CA HIS A 202 -11.12 17.25 33.32
C HIS A 202 -10.20 18.25 32.61
N PHE A 203 -10.69 18.82 31.51
CA PHE A 203 -10.13 20.01 30.90
C PHE A 203 -10.35 21.21 31.82
N ASN A 204 -9.64 21.23 32.95
CA ASN A 204 -9.18 22.49 33.50
C ASN A 204 -7.83 22.75 32.83
N ASP A 205 -7.66 23.98 32.35
CA ASP A 205 -6.48 24.52 31.69
C ASP A 205 -6.41 24.27 30.16
N LEU A 206 -7.00 25.21 29.42
CA LEU A 206 -6.24 26.25 28.72
C LEU A 206 -7.23 27.27 28.15
N LYS A 207 -7.27 28.46 28.78
CA LYS A 207 -7.69 29.71 28.15
C LYS A 207 -6.78 30.02 26.96
#